data_AF-A0A7C1YK89-F1
#
_entry.id   AF-A0A7C1YK89-F1
#
_cell.length_a   1.000
_cell.length_b   1.000
_cell.length_c   1.000
_cell.angle_alpha   90.00
_cell.angle_beta   90.00
_cell.angle_gamma   90.00
#
_symmetry.space_group_name_H-M   'P 1'
#
loop_
_entity.id
_entity.type
_entity.pdbx_description
1 polymer ?
#
loop_
_entity_poly.entity_id
_entity_poly.type
_entity_poly.pdbx_seq_one_letter_code
_entity_poly.pdbx_strand_id
1 'polypeptide(L)'
;MSNSKKNIDPREINKFEQLASRWWDPNSEFKPLHEINPLRLDYIDQRADLAGKRVLDVGCGGGILSEGMATRGANVTGIDMGEAP
;
A
#
# COMPACT_ATOMS: atom_id res chain seq x y z
N MET A 1 18.98 -27.43 8.03
CA MET A 1 18.52 -26.03 7.84
C MET A 1 17.40 -26.07 6.80
N SER A 2 16.18 -25.68 7.17
CA SER A 2 15.06 -25.67 6.22
C SER A 2 15.36 -24.64 5.13
N ASN A 3 15.43 -25.09 3.88
CA ASN A 3 15.57 -24.20 2.73
C ASN A 3 14.23 -23.49 2.55
N SER A 4 14.03 -22.40 3.29
CA SER A 4 12.84 -21.57 3.20
C SER A 4 12.76 -20.99 1.80
N LYS A 5 11.83 -21.50 0.97
CA LYS A 5 11.47 -20.82 -0.28
C LYS A 5 10.92 -19.45 0.11
N LYS A 6 11.60 -18.38 -0.33
CA LYS A 6 11.06 -17.02 -0.22
C LYS A 6 9.70 -16.98 -0.93
N ASN A 7 8.66 -16.55 -0.23
CA ASN A 7 7.30 -16.42 -0.78
C ASN A 7 7.17 -15.11 -1.58
N ILE A 8 7.94 -15.01 -2.67
CA ILE A 8 7.99 -13.82 -3.53
C ILE A 8 8.07 -14.25 -5.00
N ASP A 9 7.46 -13.46 -5.90
CA ASP A 9 7.71 -13.55 -7.34
C ASP A 9 8.52 -12.31 -7.78
N PRO A 10 9.82 -12.47 -8.11
CA PRO A 10 10.67 -11.35 -8.53
C PRO A 10 10.16 -10.61 -9.76
N ARG A 11 9.39 -11.28 -10.65
CA ARG A 11 8.87 -10.67 -11.87
C ARG A 11 7.77 -9.66 -11.56
N GLU A 12 6.92 -9.97 -10.58
CA GLU A 12 5.87 -9.04 -10.14
C GLU A 12 6.48 -7.84 -9.44
N ILE A 13 7.49 -8.03 -8.58
CA ILE A 13 8.23 -6.92 -7.94
C ILE A 13 8.79 -5.97 -9.00
N ASN A 14 9.54 -6.51 -9.98
CA ASN A 14 10.18 -5.70 -11.00
C ASN A 14 9.17 -4.93 -11.87
N LYS A 15 8.00 -5.52 -12.16
CA LYS A 15 6.92 -4.87 -12.89
C LYS A 15 6.41 -3.62 -12.15
N PHE A 16 6.25 -3.68 -10.84
CA PHE A 16 5.79 -2.53 -10.05
C PHE A 16 6.89 -1.49 -9.84
N GLU A 17 8.15 -1.91 -9.66
CA GLU A 17 9.30 -1.01 -9.57
C GLU A 17 9.45 -0.13 -10.81
N GLN A 18 9.28 -0.69 -12.02
CA GLN A 18 9.33 0.07 -13.26
C GLN A 18 8.27 1.18 -13.36
N LEU A 19 7.18 1.04 -12.62
CA LEU A 19 6.06 2.01 -12.60
C LEU A 19 6.12 2.94 -11.38
N ALA A 20 7.08 2.75 -10.46
CA ALA A 20 7.07 3.34 -9.13
C ALA A 20 7.08 4.88 -9.14
N SER A 21 7.80 5.50 -10.07
CA SER A 21 7.87 6.96 -10.22
C SER A 21 6.53 7.62 -10.57
N ARG A 22 5.55 6.84 -11.04
CA ARG A 22 4.23 7.32 -11.46
C ARG A 22 3.12 6.96 -10.47
N TRP A 23 3.48 6.45 -9.29
CA TRP A 23 2.50 5.95 -8.31
C TRP A 23 1.48 7.01 -7.88
N TRP A 24 1.92 8.26 -7.76
CA TRP A 24 1.08 9.39 -7.31
C TRP A 24 0.54 10.26 -8.45
N ASP A 25 0.79 9.90 -9.71
CA ASP A 25 0.10 10.54 -10.84
C ASP A 25 -1.35 10.02 -10.91
N PRO A 26 -2.37 10.87 -10.71
CA PRO A 26 -3.77 10.44 -10.69
C PRO A 26 -4.28 9.99 -12.08
N ASN A 27 -3.50 10.18 -13.14
CA ASN A 27 -3.82 9.74 -14.50
C ASN A 27 -2.91 8.59 -14.99
N SER A 28 -2.11 7.98 -14.11
CA SER A 28 -1.24 6.85 -14.44
C SER A 28 -1.97 5.51 -14.48
N GLU A 29 -1.20 4.43 -14.63
CA GLU A 29 -1.64 3.05 -14.47
C GLU A 29 -2.28 2.78 -13.10
N PHE A 30 -1.98 3.62 -12.09
CA PHE A 30 -2.54 3.54 -10.74
C PHE A 30 -3.77 4.42 -10.52
N LYS A 31 -4.28 5.12 -11.54
CA LYS A 31 -5.53 5.89 -11.47
C LYS A 31 -6.67 5.13 -10.76
N PRO A 32 -6.95 3.84 -11.05
CA PRO A 32 -7.99 3.12 -10.35
C PRO A 32 -7.77 3.02 -8.83
N LEU A 33 -6.51 2.96 -8.36
CA LEU A 33 -6.18 2.94 -6.94
C LEU A 33 -6.45 4.29 -6.26
N HIS A 34 -6.24 5.39 -6.96
CA HIS A 34 -6.60 6.73 -6.50
C HIS A 34 -8.11 6.89 -6.39
N GLU A 35 -8.85 6.51 -7.44
CA GLU A 35 -10.31 6.63 -7.49
C GLU A 35 -11.01 5.74 -6.45
N ILE A 36 -10.51 4.53 -6.21
CA ILE A 36 -11.10 3.63 -5.19
C ILE A 36 -10.70 4.01 -3.76
N ASN A 37 -9.64 4.81 -3.56
CA ASN A 37 -9.06 5.05 -2.25
C ASN A 37 -10.05 5.60 -1.21
N PRO A 38 -10.85 6.64 -1.52
CA PRO A 38 -11.81 7.18 -0.56
C PRO A 38 -12.80 6.11 -0.07
N LEU A 39 -13.34 5.31 -1.01
CA LEU A 39 -14.33 4.27 -0.69
C LEU A 39 -13.75 3.17 0.20
N ARG A 40 -12.55 2.65 -0.13
CA ARG A 40 -11.93 1.60 0.68
C ARG A 40 -11.45 2.12 2.03
N LEU A 41 -10.96 3.37 2.10
CA LEU A 41 -10.56 4.00 3.35
C LEU A 41 -11.76 4.16 4.29
N ASP A 42 -12.89 4.64 3.78
CA ASP A 42 -14.13 4.75 4.55
C ASP A 42 -14.63 3.39 5.03
N TYR A 43 -14.59 2.37 4.16
CA TYR A 43 -14.98 1.01 4.52
C TYR A 43 -14.17 0.46 5.70
N ILE A 44 -12.84 0.69 5.68
CA ILE A 44 -11.91 0.28 6.74
C ILE A 44 -12.20 1.06 8.02
N ASP A 45 -12.29 2.39 7.93
CA ASP A 45 -12.47 3.27 9.08
C ASP A 45 -13.80 2.99 9.82
N GLN A 46 -14.89 2.79 9.07
CA GLN A 46 -16.18 2.40 9.64
C GLN A 46 -16.16 1.09 10.43
N ARG A 47 -15.21 0.19 10.13
CA ARG A 47 -15.13 -1.14 10.76
C ARG A 47 -14.08 -1.22 11.85
N ALA A 48 -12.99 -0.47 11.70
CA ALA A 48 -11.82 -0.58 12.57
C ALA A 48 -11.66 0.61 13.53
N ASP A 49 -12.29 1.76 13.23
CA ASP A 49 -12.11 3.04 13.92
C ASP A 49 -10.61 3.39 14.00
N LEU A 50 -10.06 3.94 12.90
CA LEU A 50 -8.61 4.00 12.66
C LEU A 50 -7.86 4.88 13.67
N ALA A 51 -8.51 5.87 14.25
CA ALA A 51 -7.87 6.85 15.13
C ALA A 51 -7.15 6.16 16.31
N GLY A 52 -5.86 6.45 16.46
CA GLY A 52 -5.02 5.89 17.53
C GLY A 52 -4.67 4.41 17.39
N LYS A 53 -5.10 3.73 16.32
CA LYS A 53 -4.76 2.32 16.07
C LYS A 53 -3.36 2.18 15.49
N ARG A 54 -2.74 1.03 15.73
CA ARG A 54 -1.56 0.58 14.99
C ARG A 54 -2.02 -0.28 13.82
N VAL A 55 -1.61 0.09 12.61
CA VAL A 55 -2.06 -0.56 11.37
C VAL A 55 -0.85 -1.04 10.57
N LEU A 56 -0.93 -2.24 10.00
CA LEU A 56 0.04 -2.78 9.07
C LEU A 56 -0.61 -2.85 7.68
N ASP A 57 -0.04 -2.13 6.71
CA ASP A 57 -0.43 -2.18 5.30
C ASP A 57 0.56 -3.07 4.53
N VAL A 58 0.11 -4.26 4.13
CA VAL A 58 0.94 -5.30 3.49
C VAL A 58 0.85 -5.18 1.97
N GLY A 59 1.98 -4.93 1.32
CA GLY A 59 2.01 -4.58 -0.11
C GLY A 59 1.58 -3.12 -0.31
N CYS A 60 2.12 -2.23 0.52
CA CYS A 60 1.72 -0.81 0.53
C CYS A 60 2.10 -0.08 -0.77
N GLY A 61 3.08 -0.59 -1.52
CA GLY A 61 3.67 0.07 -2.68
C GLY A 61 4.02 1.52 -2.37
N GLY A 62 3.60 2.44 -3.25
CA GLY A 62 3.78 3.89 -3.07
C GLY A 62 2.89 4.56 -2.01
N GLY A 63 2.16 3.80 -1.19
CA GLY A 63 1.61 4.32 0.07
C GLY A 63 0.23 5.00 0.01
N ILE A 64 -0.50 4.92 -1.11
CA ILE A 64 -1.82 5.60 -1.29
C ILE A 64 -2.81 5.30 -0.15
N LEU A 65 -2.92 4.03 0.27
CA LEU A 65 -3.81 3.64 1.36
C LEU A 65 -3.19 3.93 2.72
N SER A 66 -1.90 3.62 2.89
CA SER A 66 -1.13 3.90 4.10
C SER A 66 -1.25 5.36 4.55
N GLU A 67 -1.04 6.32 3.65
CA GLU A 67 -1.17 7.75 3.94
C GLU A 67 -2.62 8.16 4.25
N GLY A 68 -3.58 7.55 3.55
CA GLY A 68 -5.01 7.74 3.84
C GLY A 68 -5.37 7.33 5.27
N MET A 69 -4.90 6.16 5.71
CA MET A 69 -5.12 5.67 7.07
C MET A 69 -4.38 6.51 8.12
N ALA A 70 -3.16 6.97 7.81
CA ALA A 70 -2.42 7.88 8.69
C ALA A 70 -3.14 9.22 8.87
N THR A 71 -3.75 9.75 7.81
CA THR A 71 -4.58 10.98 7.86
C THR A 71 -5.83 10.80 8.73
N ARG A 72 -6.35 9.58 8.85
CA ARG A 72 -7.43 9.22 9.80
C ARG A 72 -6.94 9.03 11.25
N GLY A 73 -5.67 9.31 11.52
CA GLY A 73 -5.09 9.27 12.87
C GLY A 73 -4.55 7.89 13.28
N ALA A 74 -4.41 6.95 12.35
CA ALA A 74 -3.71 5.69 12.62
C ALA A 74 -2.19 5.88 12.65
N ASN A 75 -1.50 5.07 13.44
CA ASN A 75 -0.05 4.87 13.34
C ASN A 75 0.22 3.70 12.39
N VAL A 76 0.62 4.01 11.16
CA VAL A 76 0.70 3.04 10.06
C VAL A 76 2.14 2.61 9.82
N THR A 77 2.34 1.29 9.70
CA THR A 77 3.54 0.70 9.11
C THR A 77 3.16 0.12 7.75
N GLY A 78 3.73 0.66 6.68
CA GLY A 78 3.66 0.05 5.34
C GLY A 78 4.82 -0.90 5.13
N ILE A 79 4.57 -2.07 4.53
CA ILE A 79 5.62 -2.98 4.08
C ILE A 79 5.43 -3.31 2.60
N ASP A 80 6.54 -3.34 1.87
CA ASP A 80 6.58 -3.82 0.49
C ASP A 80 7.89 -4.59 0.25
N MET A 81 7.89 -5.43 -0.77
CA MET A 81 9.08 -6.16 -1.21
C MET A 81 9.85 -5.41 -2.31
N GLY A 82 9.20 -4.46 -3.01
CA GLY A 82 9.87 -3.54 -3.92
C GLY A 82 10.68 -2.49 -3.18
N GLU A 83 11.74 -1.99 -3.81
CA GLU A 83 12.47 -0.84 -3.27
C GLU A 83 11.59 0.42 -3.26
N ALA A 84 11.82 1.30 -2.28
CA ALA A 84 11.12 2.57 -2.23
C ALA A 84 11.50 3.44 -3.45
N PRO A 85 10.53 4.09 -4.12
CA PRO A 85 10.80 5.01 -5.23
C PRO A 85 11.61 6.24 -4.83
#